data_AF-A0A800DK84-F1
#
_entry.id   AF-A0A800DK84-F1
#
_cell.length_a   1.000
_cell.length_b   1.000
_cell.length_c   1.000
_cell.angle_alpha   90.00
_cell.angle_beta   90.00
_cell.angle_gamma   90.00
#
_symmetry.space_group_name_H-M   'P 1'
#
loop_
_entity.id
_entity.type
_entity.pdbx_description
1 polymer ?
#
loop_
_entity_poly.entity_id
_entity_poly.type
_entity_poly.pdbx_seq_one_letter_code
_entity_poly.pdbx_strand_id
1 'polypeptide(L)'
;MNGPIRRLALGLLAGFGVLLVLVSWFQVVRADALKNDPRNPRPALTERGKERGLIATIDGTVVARSVETPTGRSFVRIYPEGEAFAHSVGYSSFLVGDTGLEAAFASDLRSRRDLTISDLISAILGRDLRPKSIEITIDARLQRAAREALGDQQGAVVALDPATGAILAAVSTPSFDPNPLVGAGAAAAWDSLLNDPGRPLFDRATRELFAPGSTFKTVVMATALDTGIADPETEFPDVREFELPGSTATISNFGGGLCQEGATVTLLTAFVRSCNTVFADLTLRLGAERSPSLPRLWASTGTSDSCGTSPRRCGPREPWWKTRRLSLRVVSGNATFGPRRCIWQWLSQRWPTTASPPSPTWSRESSTPTAGPSNPPSPASWVVPWRPRRPRSWRR
;
A
#
# COMPACT_ATOMS: atom_id res chain seq x y z
N MET A 1 -14.10 -62.46 -27.08
CA MET A 1 -13.37 -61.79 -25.97
C MET A 1 -14.21 -61.90 -24.71
N ASN A 2 -13.67 -62.47 -23.62
CA ASN A 2 -14.46 -62.78 -22.42
C ASN A 2 -15.04 -61.50 -21.80
N GLY A 3 -16.37 -61.47 -21.61
CA GLY A 3 -17.10 -60.33 -21.05
C GLY A 3 -16.53 -59.79 -19.73
N PRO A 4 -16.13 -60.66 -18.77
CA PRO A 4 -15.49 -60.24 -17.54
C PRO A 4 -14.13 -59.54 -17.75
N ILE A 5 -13.30 -60.06 -18.66
CA ILE A 5 -11.98 -59.48 -18.98
C ILE A 5 -12.15 -58.08 -19.60
N ARG A 6 -13.15 -57.90 -20.49
CA ARG A 6 -13.42 -56.59 -21.11
C ARG A 6 -13.86 -55.55 -20.09
N ARG A 7 -14.69 -55.93 -19.11
CA ARG A 7 -15.15 -55.02 -18.04
C ARG A 7 -14.01 -54.62 -17.11
N LEU A 8 -13.14 -55.57 -16.76
CA LEU A 8 -11.93 -55.29 -15.97
C LEU A 8 -10.99 -54.33 -16.70
N ALA A 9 -10.71 -54.59 -17.99
CA ALA A 9 -9.87 -53.73 -18.81
C ALA A 9 -10.43 -52.30 -18.93
N LEU A 10 -11.74 -52.15 -19.12
CA LEU A 10 -12.40 -50.84 -19.14
C LEU A 10 -12.32 -50.12 -17.79
N GLY A 11 -12.50 -50.85 -16.67
CA GLY A 11 -12.35 -50.29 -15.33
C GLY A 11 -10.93 -49.77 -15.06
N LEU A 12 -9.91 -50.54 -15.43
CA LEU A 12 -8.51 -50.13 -15.32
C LEU A 12 -8.19 -48.93 -16.21
N LEU A 13 -8.65 -48.94 -17.46
CA LEU A 13 -8.42 -47.85 -18.42
C LEU A 13 -9.11 -46.55 -17.97
N ALA A 14 -10.32 -46.64 -17.42
CA ALA A 14 -11.00 -45.51 -16.79
C ALA A 14 -10.21 -45.00 -15.57
N GLY A 15 -9.70 -45.90 -14.72
CA GLY A 15 -8.85 -45.53 -13.58
C GLY A 15 -7.58 -44.79 -13.99
N PHE A 16 -6.88 -45.28 -15.01
CA PHE A 16 -5.73 -44.58 -15.59
C PHE A 16 -6.11 -43.24 -16.21
N GLY A 17 -7.25 -43.16 -16.89
CA GLY A 17 -7.77 -41.90 -17.43
C GLY A 17 -8.00 -40.86 -16.33
N VAL A 18 -8.62 -41.25 -15.21
CA VAL A 18 -8.83 -40.38 -14.05
C VAL A 18 -7.49 -39.93 -13.45
N LEU A 19 -6.53 -40.85 -13.27
CA LEU A 19 -5.20 -40.50 -12.78
C LEU A 19 -4.47 -39.52 -13.71
N LEU A 20 -4.57 -39.70 -15.03
CA LEU A 20 -3.92 -38.83 -16.01
C LEU A 20 -4.54 -37.43 -15.98
N VAL A 21 -5.86 -37.32 -15.86
CA VAL A 21 -6.56 -36.04 -15.65
C VAL A 21 -6.10 -35.37 -14.35
N LEU A 22 -6.02 -36.12 -13.25
CA LEU A 22 -5.56 -35.60 -11.96
C LEU A 22 -4.10 -35.10 -12.01
N VAL A 23 -3.20 -35.88 -12.60
CA VAL A 23 -1.80 -35.48 -12.77
C VAL A 23 -1.70 -34.23 -13.63
N SER A 24 -2.44 -34.17 -14.74
CA SER A 24 -2.46 -33.00 -15.64
C SER A 24 -3.02 -31.77 -14.94
N TRP A 25 -4.06 -31.92 -14.12
CA TRP A 25 -4.61 -30.84 -13.31
C TRP A 25 -3.56 -30.26 -12.34
N PHE A 26 -2.78 -31.11 -11.66
CA PHE A 26 -1.73 -30.64 -10.76
C PHE A 26 -0.51 -30.06 -11.49
N GLN A 27 -0.10 -30.67 -12.60
CA GLN A 27 1.11 -30.29 -13.36
C GLN A 27 0.91 -29.10 -14.30
N VAL A 28 -0.33 -28.80 -14.71
CA VAL A 28 -0.62 -27.72 -15.66
C VAL A 28 -1.45 -26.63 -15.00
N VAL A 29 -2.61 -26.98 -14.42
CA VAL A 29 -3.55 -25.98 -13.89
C VAL A 29 -3.10 -25.44 -12.53
N ARG A 30 -2.60 -26.31 -11.64
CA ARG A 30 -2.15 -25.91 -10.30
C ARG A 30 -0.64 -25.74 -10.15
N ALA A 31 0.14 -25.90 -11.21
CA ALA A 31 1.60 -25.84 -11.11
C ALA A 31 2.08 -24.50 -10.56
N ASP A 32 1.57 -23.38 -11.09
CA ASP A 32 1.96 -22.05 -10.62
C ASP A 32 1.53 -21.80 -9.17
N ALA A 33 0.33 -22.25 -8.80
CA ALA A 33 -0.16 -22.11 -7.42
C ALA A 33 0.69 -22.91 -6.42
N LEU A 34 1.13 -24.11 -6.78
CA LEU A 34 2.00 -24.95 -5.94
C LEU A 34 3.45 -24.44 -5.92
N LYS A 35 3.94 -23.91 -7.04
CA LYS A 35 5.27 -23.29 -7.14
C LYS A 35 5.37 -22.04 -6.27
N ASN A 36 4.32 -21.23 -6.25
CA ASN A 36 4.27 -19.97 -5.51
C ASN A 36 3.67 -20.09 -4.09
N ASP A 37 3.34 -21.31 -3.64
CA ASP A 37 2.87 -21.54 -2.27
C ASP A 37 3.97 -21.13 -1.27
N PRO A 38 3.70 -20.25 -0.28
CA PRO A 38 4.68 -19.83 0.72
C PRO A 38 5.32 -20.98 1.50
N ARG A 39 4.66 -22.14 1.57
CA ARG A 39 5.17 -23.35 2.23
C ARG A 39 6.15 -24.14 1.37
N ASN A 40 6.34 -23.77 0.10
CA ASN A 40 7.26 -24.45 -0.80
C ASN A 40 8.68 -23.86 -0.67
N PRO A 41 9.65 -24.58 -0.08
CA PRO A 41 11.02 -24.06 0.07
C PRO A 41 11.83 -24.14 -1.22
N ARG A 42 11.35 -24.87 -2.25
CA ARG A 42 12.15 -25.17 -3.45
C ARG A 42 12.56 -23.92 -4.25
N PRO A 43 11.66 -22.95 -4.52
CA PRO A 43 12.06 -21.73 -5.21
C PRO A 43 13.17 -20.98 -4.48
N ALA A 44 13.07 -20.85 -3.15
CA ALA A 44 14.10 -20.19 -2.34
C ALA A 44 15.46 -20.92 -2.39
N LEU A 45 15.45 -22.26 -2.43
CA LEU A 45 16.67 -23.07 -2.55
C LEU A 45 17.32 -22.92 -3.93
N THR A 46 16.51 -22.96 -5.00
CA THR A 46 17.00 -22.84 -6.38
C THR A 46 17.50 -21.44 -6.68
N GLU A 47 16.94 -20.42 -6.04
CA GLU A 47 17.35 -19.03 -6.22
C GLU A 47 18.55 -18.61 -5.37
N ARG A 48 18.99 -19.47 -4.44
CA ARG A 48 20.10 -19.15 -3.55
C ARG A 48 21.36 -18.86 -4.35
N GLY A 49 21.88 -17.65 -4.18
CA GLY A 49 23.09 -17.21 -4.86
C GLY A 49 22.90 -16.87 -6.34
N LYS A 50 21.66 -16.80 -6.86
CA LYS A 50 21.39 -16.30 -8.21
C LYS A 50 21.26 -14.78 -8.22
N GLU A 51 21.56 -14.21 -9.37
CA GLU A 51 21.38 -12.79 -9.65
C GLU A 51 19.89 -12.41 -9.58
N ARG A 52 19.58 -11.31 -8.89
CA ARG A 52 18.27 -10.64 -8.91
C ARG A 52 18.38 -9.29 -9.60
N GLY A 53 17.33 -8.90 -10.30
CA GLY A 53 17.26 -7.64 -11.03
C GLY A 53 17.34 -6.43 -10.11
N LEU A 54 17.85 -5.31 -10.62
CA LEU A 54 17.95 -4.09 -9.81
C LEU A 54 16.58 -3.44 -9.60
N ILE A 55 16.44 -2.75 -8.48
CA ILE A 55 15.32 -1.85 -8.21
C ILE A 55 15.90 -0.45 -8.18
N ALA A 56 15.39 0.43 -9.05
CA ALA A 56 15.79 1.82 -9.12
C ALA A 56 14.58 2.75 -8.97
N THR A 57 14.80 3.91 -8.36
CA THR A 57 13.83 4.99 -8.29
C THR A 57 13.70 5.73 -9.62
N ILE A 58 12.67 6.58 -9.75
CA ILE A 58 12.43 7.37 -10.95
C ILE A 58 13.54 8.38 -11.25
N ASP A 59 14.30 8.78 -10.24
CA ASP A 59 15.49 9.63 -10.36
C ASP A 59 16.79 8.84 -10.64
N GLY A 60 16.68 7.52 -10.87
CA GLY A 60 17.81 6.63 -11.21
C GLY A 60 18.62 6.14 -10.01
N THR A 61 18.20 6.43 -8.77
CA THR A 61 18.88 5.96 -7.56
C THR A 61 18.63 4.46 -7.39
N VAL A 62 19.70 3.67 -7.27
CA VAL A 62 19.59 2.21 -7.08
C VAL A 62 19.34 1.90 -5.61
N VAL A 63 18.16 1.33 -5.32
CA VAL A 63 17.70 1.02 -3.95
C VAL A 63 17.87 -0.45 -3.58
N ALA A 64 17.97 -1.34 -4.57
CA ALA A 64 18.35 -2.72 -4.35
C ALA A 64 19.12 -3.27 -5.56
N ARG A 65 20.21 -4.00 -5.31
CA ARG A 65 21.01 -4.65 -6.36
C ARG A 65 21.67 -5.92 -5.87
N SER A 66 21.98 -6.81 -6.80
CA SER A 66 22.79 -8.00 -6.54
C SER A 66 24.26 -7.72 -6.83
N VAL A 67 25.14 -8.11 -5.91
CA VAL A 67 26.60 -7.99 -6.06
C VAL A 67 27.21 -9.38 -5.98
N GLU A 68 28.16 -9.68 -6.87
CA GLU A 68 28.88 -10.94 -6.85
C GLU A 68 29.74 -11.06 -5.59
N THR A 69 29.73 -12.25 -4.98
CA THR A 69 30.64 -12.56 -3.89
C THR A 69 32.08 -12.67 -4.42
N PRO A 70 33.11 -12.47 -3.58
CA PRO A 70 34.52 -12.62 -3.99
C PRO A 70 34.85 -14.00 -4.59
N THR A 71 34.05 -15.02 -4.27
CA THR A 71 34.20 -16.37 -4.82
C THR A 71 33.73 -16.50 -6.28
N GLY A 72 33.00 -15.51 -6.81
CA GLY A 72 32.41 -15.51 -8.14
C GLY A 72 31.29 -16.53 -8.37
N ARG A 73 30.87 -17.27 -7.33
CA ARG A 73 29.92 -18.38 -7.44
C ARG A 73 28.49 -18.03 -7.03
N SER A 74 28.30 -16.90 -6.37
CA SER A 74 27.00 -16.49 -5.86
C SER A 74 26.86 -14.98 -5.80
N PHE A 75 25.62 -14.51 -5.84
CA PHE A 75 25.25 -13.12 -5.65
C PHE A 75 24.67 -12.89 -4.26
N VAL A 76 24.97 -11.73 -3.67
CA VAL A 76 24.38 -11.23 -2.43
C VAL A 76 23.54 -10.00 -2.75
N ARG A 77 22.34 -9.93 -2.17
CA ARG A 77 21.45 -8.77 -2.31
C ARG A 77 21.91 -7.65 -1.37
N ILE A 78 22.03 -6.44 -1.88
CA ILE A 78 22.44 -5.25 -1.13
C ILE A 78 21.40 -4.15 -1.33
N TYR A 79 21.09 -3.44 -0.25
CA TYR A 79 20.19 -2.29 -0.20
C TYR A 79 20.99 -1.03 0.19
N PRO A 80 21.48 -0.23 -0.79
CA PRO A 80 22.36 0.90 -0.52
C PRO A 80 21.74 1.99 0.36
N GLU A 81 20.42 2.19 0.25
CA GLU A 81 19.68 3.22 0.99
C GLU A 81 19.16 2.74 2.36
N GLY A 82 19.43 1.47 2.73
CA GLY A 82 19.14 0.90 4.05
C GLY A 82 17.72 1.19 4.55
N GLU A 83 17.63 1.82 5.72
CA GLU A 83 16.38 2.07 6.43
C GLU A 83 15.41 3.01 5.70
N ALA A 84 15.89 3.88 4.81
CA ALA A 84 15.02 4.84 4.13
C ALA A 84 14.01 4.15 3.20
N PHE A 85 14.34 2.96 2.70
CA PHE A 85 13.52 2.21 1.74
C PHE A 85 13.06 0.85 2.26
N ALA A 86 13.43 0.45 3.49
CA ALA A 86 13.18 -0.88 4.02
C ALA A 86 11.72 -1.34 3.95
N HIS A 87 10.75 -0.44 4.21
CA HIS A 87 9.33 -0.79 4.13
C HIS A 87 8.76 -0.76 2.70
N SER A 88 9.28 0.12 1.84
CA SER A 88 8.82 0.24 0.46
C SER A 88 9.40 -0.90 -0.38
N VAL A 89 10.73 -0.99 -0.44
CA VAL A 89 11.45 -2.03 -1.17
C VAL A 89 11.28 -3.40 -0.51
N GLY A 90 11.31 -3.45 0.81
CA GLY A 90 11.35 -4.71 1.55
C GLY A 90 12.76 -5.28 1.59
N TYR A 91 12.81 -6.59 1.81
CA TYR A 91 14.02 -7.38 1.73
C TYR A 91 13.72 -8.72 1.07
N SER A 92 14.77 -9.38 0.59
CA SER A 92 14.77 -10.76 0.13
C SER A 92 15.81 -11.54 0.92
N SER A 93 15.34 -12.50 1.70
CA SER A 93 16.18 -13.34 2.55
C SER A 93 15.83 -14.81 2.34
N PHE A 94 16.86 -15.64 2.25
CA PHE A 94 16.67 -17.08 2.22
C PHE A 94 16.06 -17.63 3.52
N LEU A 95 16.38 -17.03 4.67
CA LEU A 95 15.94 -17.54 5.97
C LEU A 95 14.57 -16.99 6.39
N VAL A 96 14.30 -15.70 6.13
CA VAL A 96 13.10 -15.01 6.63
C VAL A 96 12.10 -14.62 5.53
N GLY A 97 12.42 -14.96 4.27
CA GLY A 97 11.56 -14.75 3.11
C GLY A 97 11.69 -13.37 2.47
N ASP A 98 10.78 -13.09 1.55
CA ASP A 98 10.71 -11.85 0.79
C ASP A 98 9.57 -10.94 1.31
N THR A 99 9.76 -9.62 1.29
CA THR A 99 8.72 -8.63 1.67
C THR A 99 8.68 -7.44 0.71
N GLY A 100 7.70 -6.54 0.86
CA GLY A 100 7.63 -5.29 0.09
C GLY A 100 7.59 -5.51 -1.44
N LEU A 101 8.29 -4.64 -2.18
CA LEU A 101 8.46 -4.76 -3.63
C LEU A 101 9.28 -5.98 -4.04
N GLU A 102 10.24 -6.43 -3.22
CA GLU A 102 11.00 -7.67 -3.46
C GLU A 102 10.08 -8.90 -3.55
N ALA A 103 9.03 -8.96 -2.71
CA ALA A 103 8.01 -9.99 -2.77
C ALA A 103 7.01 -9.77 -3.91
N ALA A 104 6.53 -8.53 -4.09
CA ALA A 104 5.51 -8.21 -5.08
C ALA A 104 6.00 -8.44 -6.53
N PHE A 105 7.27 -8.15 -6.79
CA PHE A 105 7.91 -8.30 -8.10
C PHE A 105 8.87 -9.49 -8.15
N ALA A 106 8.75 -10.45 -7.22
CA ALA A 106 9.64 -11.60 -7.15
C ALA A 106 9.77 -12.31 -8.51
N SER A 107 8.66 -12.54 -9.23
CA SER A 107 8.65 -13.22 -10.53
C SER A 107 9.41 -12.51 -11.64
N ASP A 108 9.57 -11.19 -11.56
CA ASP A 108 10.29 -10.37 -12.53
C ASP A 108 11.76 -10.20 -12.12
N LEU A 109 12.00 -10.02 -10.82
CA LEU A 109 13.33 -9.83 -10.25
C LEU A 109 14.16 -11.11 -10.25
N ARG A 110 13.54 -12.29 -10.24
CA ARG A 110 14.22 -13.58 -10.22
C ARG A 110 14.74 -13.97 -11.60
N SER A 111 16.02 -14.35 -11.65
CA SER A 111 16.61 -14.94 -12.84
C SER A 111 15.97 -16.31 -13.10
N ARG A 112 15.38 -16.50 -14.29
CA ARG A 112 14.80 -17.78 -14.73
C ARG A 112 15.83 -18.69 -15.39
N ARG A 113 17.12 -18.48 -15.13
CA ARG A 113 18.16 -19.46 -15.48
C ARG A 113 18.08 -20.65 -14.51
N ASP A 114 16.96 -21.36 -14.50
CA ASP A 114 16.96 -22.75 -14.09
C ASP A 114 17.43 -23.52 -15.33
N LEU A 115 18.43 -24.38 -15.21
CA LEU A 115 18.94 -25.19 -16.32
C LEU A 115 17.93 -26.29 -16.70
N THR A 116 16.66 -25.94 -16.87
CA THR A 116 15.62 -26.84 -17.33
C THR A 116 15.63 -26.91 -18.85
N ILE A 117 15.25 -28.05 -19.41
CA ILE A 117 15.17 -28.26 -20.85
C ILE A 117 14.22 -27.23 -21.50
N SER A 118 13.15 -26.83 -20.81
CA SER A 118 12.22 -25.79 -21.24
C SER A 118 12.83 -24.39 -21.31
N ASP A 119 13.71 -24.05 -20.36
CA ASP A 119 14.40 -22.76 -20.36
C ASP A 119 15.51 -22.74 -21.41
N LEU A 120 16.18 -23.87 -21.64
CA LEU A 120 17.15 -24.02 -22.74
C LEU A 120 16.47 -23.86 -24.11
N ILE A 121 15.31 -24.49 -24.31
CA ILE A 121 14.49 -24.29 -25.52
C ILE A 121 14.03 -22.84 -25.61
N SER A 122 13.61 -22.22 -24.51
CA SER A 122 13.22 -20.80 -24.49
C SER A 122 14.38 -19.86 -24.83
N ALA A 123 15.60 -20.16 -24.36
CA ALA A 123 16.81 -19.43 -24.69
C ALA A 123 17.21 -19.59 -26.17
N ILE A 124 17.10 -20.81 -26.72
CA ILE A 124 17.31 -21.09 -28.15
C ILE A 124 16.26 -20.36 -29.01
N LEU A 125 15.03 -20.24 -28.52
CA LEU A 125 13.96 -19.44 -29.12
C LEU A 125 14.09 -17.92 -28.89
N GLY A 126 15.21 -17.46 -28.34
CA GLY A 126 15.55 -16.04 -28.20
C GLY A 126 14.84 -15.30 -27.04
N ARG A 127 14.25 -16.02 -26.07
CA ARG A 127 13.68 -15.38 -24.87
C ARG A 127 14.78 -14.99 -23.90
N ASP A 128 14.78 -13.74 -23.44
CA ASP A 128 15.72 -13.25 -22.43
C ASP A 128 15.39 -13.85 -21.05
N LEU A 129 16.32 -14.66 -20.52
CA LEU A 129 16.22 -15.30 -19.21
C LEU A 129 16.90 -14.48 -18.10
N ARG A 130 17.42 -13.29 -18.42
CA ARG A 130 18.00 -12.38 -17.43
C ARG A 130 16.92 -11.85 -16.50
N PRO A 131 17.26 -11.62 -15.22
CA PRO A 131 16.33 -10.99 -14.31
C PRO A 131 15.99 -9.58 -14.82
N LYS A 132 14.71 -9.20 -14.72
CA LYS A 132 14.26 -7.87 -15.11
C LYS A 132 14.55 -6.86 -14.00
N SER A 133 14.89 -5.67 -14.42
CA SER A 133 15.01 -4.52 -13.52
C SER A 133 13.67 -3.81 -13.43
N ILE A 134 13.36 -3.27 -12.26
CA ILE A 134 12.12 -2.50 -12.07
C ILE A 134 12.46 -1.06 -11.71
N GLU A 135 11.73 -0.14 -12.33
CA GLU A 135 11.74 1.28 -11.98
C GLU A 135 10.50 1.62 -11.16
N ILE A 136 10.71 2.21 -9.99
CA ILE A 136 9.66 2.56 -9.03
C ILE A 136 9.35 4.06 -9.07
N THR A 137 8.13 4.42 -8.71
CA THR A 137 7.62 5.81 -8.77
C THR A 137 8.16 6.73 -7.68
N ILE A 138 8.83 6.18 -6.67
CA ILE A 138 9.41 6.93 -5.55
C ILE A 138 10.55 7.81 -6.07
N ASP A 139 10.61 9.08 -5.64
CA ASP A 139 11.77 9.96 -5.80
C ASP A 139 12.66 9.83 -4.55
N ALA A 140 13.94 9.49 -4.73
CA ALA A 140 14.82 9.23 -3.59
C ALA A 140 15.06 10.46 -2.72
N ARG A 141 15.06 11.66 -3.30
CA ARG A 141 15.22 12.91 -2.53
C ARG A 141 14.00 13.17 -1.67
N LEU A 142 12.80 12.95 -2.21
CA LEU A 142 11.56 13.11 -1.45
C LEU A 142 11.44 12.05 -0.35
N GLN A 143 11.83 10.81 -0.62
CA GLN A 143 11.86 9.74 0.38
C GLN A 143 12.77 10.09 1.56
N ARG A 144 14.00 10.57 1.28
CA ARG A 144 14.95 10.99 2.33
C ARG A 144 14.44 12.21 3.10
N ALA A 145 13.92 13.21 2.42
CA ALA A 145 13.34 14.39 3.06
C ALA A 145 12.14 14.03 3.97
N ALA A 146 11.29 13.11 3.53
CA ALA A 146 10.16 12.62 4.33
C ALA A 146 10.63 11.85 5.58
N ARG A 147 11.71 11.05 5.47
CA ARG A 147 12.31 10.35 6.61
C ARG A 147 12.98 11.30 7.59
N GLU A 148 13.73 12.27 7.09
CA GLU A 148 14.37 13.29 7.92
C GLU A 148 13.33 14.14 8.67
N ALA A 149 12.26 14.56 7.98
CA ALA A 149 11.17 15.31 8.60
C ALA A 149 10.43 14.52 9.69
N LEU A 150 10.34 13.19 9.55
CA LEU A 150 9.72 12.32 10.55
C LEU A 150 10.65 12.09 11.76
N GLY A 151 11.97 12.07 11.54
CA GLY A 151 12.97 11.88 12.58
C GLY A 151 12.74 10.61 13.40
N ASP A 152 12.79 10.74 14.72
CA ASP A 152 12.56 9.64 15.67
C ASP A 152 11.09 9.45 16.05
N GLN A 153 10.18 10.24 15.46
CA GLN A 153 8.76 10.10 15.75
C GLN A 153 8.24 8.79 15.19
N GLN A 154 7.48 8.04 16.00
CA GLN A 154 6.79 6.85 15.53
C GLN A 154 5.60 7.24 14.65
N GLY A 155 5.61 6.86 13.37
CA GLY A 155 4.55 7.23 12.45
C GLY A 155 4.85 6.83 11.01
N ALA A 156 4.17 7.50 10.09
CA ALA A 156 4.36 7.31 8.66
C ALA A 156 4.07 8.59 7.87
N VAL A 157 4.76 8.73 6.74
CA VAL A 157 4.55 9.81 5.76
C VAL A 157 4.35 9.18 4.39
N VAL A 158 3.34 9.64 3.66
CA VAL A 158 3.07 9.24 2.29
C VAL A 158 2.88 10.48 1.44
N ALA A 159 3.65 10.59 0.37
CA ALA A 159 3.49 11.60 -0.66
C ALA A 159 3.11 10.92 -1.98
N LEU A 160 2.15 11.50 -2.68
CA LEU A 160 1.67 10.97 -3.95
C LEU A 160 1.37 12.09 -4.93
N ASP A 161 1.50 11.76 -6.20
CA ASP A 161 1.06 12.62 -7.28
C ASP A 161 -0.46 12.47 -7.44
N PRO A 162 -1.24 13.54 -7.19
CA PRO A 162 -2.68 13.51 -7.37
C PRO A 162 -3.08 13.08 -8.77
N ALA A 163 -2.41 13.62 -9.81
CA ALA A 163 -2.80 13.52 -11.21
C ALA A 163 -2.59 12.11 -11.79
N THR A 164 -1.56 11.41 -11.33
CA THR A 164 -1.15 10.10 -11.87
C THR A 164 -1.36 8.94 -10.91
N GLY A 165 -1.56 9.21 -9.62
CA GLY A 165 -1.57 8.19 -8.57
C GLY A 165 -0.19 7.64 -8.22
N ALA A 166 0.89 8.18 -8.79
CA ALA A 166 2.24 7.74 -8.49
C ALA A 166 2.59 8.01 -7.02
N ILE A 167 3.19 7.03 -6.35
CA ILE A 167 3.67 7.19 -4.96
C ILE A 167 5.08 7.74 -5.01
N LEU A 168 5.23 8.98 -4.59
CA LEU A 168 6.49 9.71 -4.68
C LEU A 168 7.36 9.49 -3.43
N ALA A 169 6.74 9.21 -2.28
CA ALA A 169 7.42 8.79 -1.06
C ALA A 169 6.48 7.99 -0.15
N ALA A 170 7.03 7.03 0.59
CA ALA A 170 6.33 6.24 1.59
C ALA A 170 7.31 5.77 2.68
N VAL A 171 7.26 6.46 3.81
CA VAL A 171 8.14 6.27 4.95
C VAL A 171 7.34 5.76 6.15
N SER A 172 7.93 4.86 6.92
CA SER A 172 7.42 4.36 8.19
C SER A 172 8.57 4.35 9.21
N THR A 173 8.29 4.76 10.44
CA THR A 173 9.24 4.83 11.55
C THR A 173 8.64 4.27 12.84
N PRO A 174 9.43 3.62 13.71
CA PRO A 174 10.81 3.17 13.50
C PRO A 174 10.96 2.22 12.31
N SER A 175 12.14 2.20 11.68
CA SER A 175 12.46 1.34 10.54
C SER A 175 13.67 0.45 10.86
N PHE A 176 14.24 -0.24 9.86
CA PHE A 176 15.34 -1.18 10.04
C PHE A 176 16.25 -1.24 8.81
N ASP A 177 17.51 -1.64 8.98
CA ASP A 177 18.39 -1.95 7.85
C ASP A 177 18.09 -3.37 7.35
N PRO A 178 17.73 -3.56 6.06
CA PRO A 178 17.49 -4.88 5.49
C PRO A 178 18.77 -5.68 5.20
N ASN A 179 19.96 -5.05 5.14
CA ASN A 179 21.20 -5.75 4.77
C ASN A 179 21.58 -6.91 5.72
N PRO A 180 21.48 -6.78 7.05
CA PRO A 180 21.71 -7.88 7.99
C PRO A 180 20.83 -9.12 7.75
N LEU A 181 19.67 -8.96 7.10
CA LEU A 181 18.72 -10.05 6.82
C LEU A 181 19.11 -10.92 5.62
N VAL A 182 20.11 -10.54 4.81
CA VAL A 182 20.48 -11.27 3.59
C VAL A 182 21.59 -12.31 3.83
N GLY A 183 22.31 -12.21 4.96
CA GLY A 183 23.54 -12.97 5.20
C GLY A 183 23.45 -14.05 6.29
N ALA A 184 24.63 -14.53 6.71
CA ALA A 184 24.77 -15.53 7.77
C ALA A 184 24.24 -15.06 9.13
N GLY A 185 24.21 -13.74 9.38
CA GLY A 185 23.66 -13.13 10.59
C GLY A 185 22.15 -12.93 10.58
N ALA A 186 21.44 -13.34 9.52
CA ALA A 186 20.03 -13.00 9.34
C ALA A 186 19.12 -13.54 10.44
N ALA A 187 19.40 -14.73 11.01
CA ALA A 187 18.61 -15.26 12.12
C ALA A 187 18.67 -14.37 13.37
N ALA A 188 19.88 -13.98 13.79
CA ALA A 188 20.05 -13.11 14.96
C ALA A 188 19.49 -11.70 14.72
N ALA A 189 19.70 -11.14 13.51
CA ALA A 189 19.13 -9.85 13.13
C ALA A 189 17.59 -9.88 13.12
N TRP A 190 17.00 -10.96 12.60
CA TRP A 190 15.56 -11.15 12.59
C TRP A 190 14.98 -11.26 13.99
N ASP A 191 15.58 -12.06 14.86
CA ASP A 191 15.14 -12.21 16.25
C ASP A 191 15.22 -10.88 17.01
N SER A 192 16.26 -10.08 16.75
CA SER A 192 16.37 -8.72 17.31
C SER A 192 15.22 -7.83 16.85
N LEU A 193 14.91 -7.81 15.56
CA LEU A 193 13.86 -6.97 14.99
C LEU A 193 12.43 -7.40 15.40
N LEU A 194 12.22 -8.70 15.63
CA LEU A 194 10.95 -9.23 16.12
C LEU A 194 10.69 -8.85 17.58
N ASN A 195 11.73 -8.84 18.40
CA ASN A 195 11.63 -8.55 19.84
C ASN A 195 11.76 -7.05 20.16
N ASP A 196 12.00 -6.21 19.15
CA ASP A 196 12.10 -4.76 19.33
C ASP A 196 10.72 -4.15 19.66
N PRO A 197 10.58 -3.43 20.79
CA PRO A 197 9.30 -2.85 21.23
C PRO A 197 8.77 -1.77 20.27
N GLY A 198 9.64 -1.12 19.49
CA GLY A 198 9.30 -0.14 18.46
C GLY A 198 8.66 -0.77 17.22
N ARG A 199 8.64 -2.11 17.12
CA ARG A 199 8.07 -2.87 15.99
C ARG A 199 8.57 -2.35 14.64
N PRO A 200 9.90 -2.29 14.41
CA PRO A 200 10.49 -1.69 13.21
C PRO A 200 10.14 -2.44 11.93
N LEU A 201 9.74 -3.71 12.00
CA LEU A 201 9.25 -4.47 10.83
C LEU A 201 7.83 -4.07 10.38
N PHE A 202 7.09 -3.33 11.21
CA PHE A 202 5.70 -2.99 10.93
C PHE A 202 5.58 -1.73 10.07
N ASP A 203 5.15 -1.90 8.82
CA ASP A 203 4.89 -0.78 7.92
C ASP A 203 3.62 -0.02 8.33
N ARG A 204 3.81 1.13 8.95
CA ARG A 204 2.73 2.01 9.43
C ARG A 204 2.05 2.79 8.30
N ALA A 205 2.73 2.96 7.17
CA ALA A 205 2.18 3.67 6.02
C ALA A 205 1.08 2.86 5.31
N THR A 206 1.14 1.53 5.43
CA THR A 206 0.18 0.64 4.75
C THR A 206 -0.62 -0.26 5.67
N ARG A 207 -0.07 -0.68 6.82
CA ARG A 207 -0.67 -1.74 7.66
C ARG A 207 -1.24 -1.25 8.99
N GLU A 208 -0.79 -0.11 9.49
CA GLU A 208 -1.32 0.44 10.74
C GLU A 208 -2.64 1.18 10.51
N LEU A 209 -3.57 1.00 11.45
CA LEU A 209 -4.90 1.58 11.41
C LEU A 209 -4.99 2.65 12.49
N PHE A 210 -5.01 3.91 12.07
CA PHE A 210 -5.16 5.07 12.95
C PHE A 210 -6.58 5.62 12.89
N ALA A 211 -7.05 6.20 13.98
CA ALA A 211 -8.24 7.05 13.92
C ALA A 211 -7.87 8.30 13.10
N PRO A 212 -8.60 8.61 12.01
CA PRO A 212 -8.24 9.73 11.13
C PRO A 212 -8.48 11.10 11.79
N GLY A 213 -9.31 11.16 12.84
CA GLY A 213 -9.62 12.41 13.53
C GLY A 213 -10.23 13.45 12.58
N SER A 214 -9.88 14.72 12.78
CA SER A 214 -10.41 15.83 11.98
C SER A 214 -10.09 15.74 10.48
N THR A 215 -9.12 14.93 10.04
CA THR A 215 -8.87 14.74 8.59
C THR A 215 -10.07 14.09 7.89
N PHE A 216 -10.87 13.29 8.61
CA PHE A 216 -12.08 12.67 8.09
C PHE A 216 -13.22 13.67 7.82
N LYS A 217 -13.18 14.86 8.42
CA LYS A 217 -14.15 15.93 8.15
C LYS A 217 -14.16 16.32 6.67
N THR A 218 -13.05 16.15 5.95
CA THR A 218 -13.00 16.38 4.51
C THR A 218 -13.95 15.44 3.76
N VAL A 219 -14.00 14.16 4.16
CA VAL A 219 -14.91 13.18 3.57
C VAL A 219 -16.35 13.52 3.90
N VAL A 220 -16.64 13.88 5.16
CA VAL A 220 -17.97 14.31 5.59
C VAL A 220 -18.44 15.55 4.83
N MET A 221 -17.58 16.56 4.70
CA MET A 221 -17.84 17.79 3.97
C MET A 221 -18.19 17.51 2.51
N ALA A 222 -17.33 16.76 1.80
CA ALA A 222 -17.56 16.44 0.40
C ALA A 222 -18.83 15.61 0.20
N THR A 223 -19.15 14.69 1.12
CA THR A 223 -20.39 13.92 1.04
C THR A 223 -21.61 14.81 1.23
N ALA A 224 -21.56 15.77 2.16
CA ALA A 224 -22.65 16.73 2.36
C ALA A 224 -22.89 17.63 1.14
N LEU A 225 -21.82 18.08 0.49
CA LEU A 225 -21.89 18.85 -0.75
C LEU A 225 -22.45 18.00 -1.91
N ASP A 226 -21.98 16.76 -2.05
CA ASP A 226 -22.39 15.83 -3.11
C ASP A 226 -23.87 15.44 -3.00
N THR A 227 -24.36 15.22 -1.77
CA THR A 227 -25.77 14.92 -1.52
C THR A 227 -26.66 16.16 -1.53
N GLY A 228 -26.08 17.37 -1.54
CA GLY A 228 -26.81 18.64 -1.45
C GLY A 228 -27.50 18.88 -0.11
N ILE A 229 -27.14 18.13 0.94
CA ILE A 229 -27.73 18.29 2.30
C ILE A 229 -27.27 19.60 2.93
N ALA A 230 -26.07 20.05 2.58
CA ALA A 230 -25.52 21.33 2.98
C ALA A 230 -24.60 21.86 1.88
N ASP A 231 -24.53 23.18 1.78
CA ASP A 231 -23.58 23.94 0.99
C ASP A 231 -22.60 24.69 1.91
N PRO A 232 -21.53 25.32 1.38
CA PRO A 232 -20.54 26.03 2.20
C PRO A 232 -21.12 27.16 3.08
N GLU A 233 -22.26 27.75 2.70
CA GLU A 233 -22.92 28.86 3.39
C GLU A 233 -23.99 28.37 4.38
N THR A 234 -24.33 27.08 4.37
CA THR A 234 -25.29 26.50 5.31
C THR A 234 -24.85 26.76 6.75
N GLU A 235 -25.75 27.39 7.51
CA GLU A 235 -25.49 27.75 8.90
C GLU A 235 -25.82 26.63 9.87
N PHE A 236 -24.94 26.44 10.85
CA PHE A 236 -25.10 25.51 11.96
C PHE A 236 -25.05 26.28 13.29
N PRO A 237 -25.76 25.81 14.33
CA PRO A 237 -25.62 26.39 15.67
C PRO A 237 -24.18 26.38 16.14
N ASP A 238 -23.68 27.54 16.58
CA ASP A 238 -22.35 27.63 17.19
C ASP A 238 -22.47 27.30 18.68
N VAL A 239 -22.27 26.02 19.00
CA VAL A 239 -22.38 25.49 20.36
C VAL A 239 -21.06 24.89 20.82
N ARG A 240 -20.79 24.99 22.12
CA ARG A 240 -19.58 24.43 22.77
C ARG A 240 -19.58 22.91 22.80
N GLU A 241 -20.77 22.35 23.04
CA GLU A 241 -21.01 20.92 23.14
C GLU A 241 -22.22 20.54 22.31
N PHE A 242 -22.16 19.35 21.73
CA PHE A 242 -23.24 18.75 20.97
C PHE A 242 -23.65 17.43 21.63
N GLU A 243 -24.90 17.34 22.05
CA GLU A 243 -25.48 16.13 22.67
C GLU A 243 -25.77 15.06 21.62
N LEU A 244 -25.34 13.82 21.88
CA LEU A 244 -25.59 12.71 20.98
C LEU A 244 -27.00 12.14 21.20
N PRO A 245 -27.84 12.07 20.14
CA PRO A 245 -29.21 11.57 20.27
C PRO A 245 -29.27 10.17 20.89
N GLY A 246 -30.17 9.99 21.86
CA GLY A 246 -30.36 8.72 22.55
C GLY A 246 -29.27 8.37 23.59
N SER A 247 -28.46 9.34 24.01
CA SER A 247 -27.44 9.16 25.06
C SER A 247 -27.24 10.44 25.87
N THR A 248 -26.53 10.35 26.99
CA THR A 248 -26.06 11.50 27.77
C THR A 248 -24.63 11.95 27.38
N ALA A 249 -24.08 11.39 26.29
CA ALA A 249 -22.73 11.70 25.86
C ALA A 249 -22.72 12.97 25.01
N THR A 250 -21.70 13.81 25.19
CA THR A 250 -21.50 15.05 24.43
C THR A 250 -20.21 15.02 23.61
N ILE A 251 -20.20 15.81 22.55
CA ILE A 251 -19.01 16.10 21.76
C ILE A 251 -18.68 17.57 21.93
N SER A 252 -17.52 17.88 22.47
CA SER A 252 -17.04 19.25 22.62
C SER A 252 -16.16 19.71 21.46
N ASN A 253 -16.17 21.02 21.22
CA ASN A 253 -15.14 21.68 20.42
C ASN A 253 -13.78 21.64 21.13
N PHE A 254 -12.71 21.74 20.36
CA PHE A 254 -11.36 21.81 20.91
C PHE A 254 -11.24 23.02 21.85
N GLY A 255 -10.71 22.81 23.06
CA GLY A 255 -10.61 23.85 24.09
C GLY A 255 -11.93 24.26 24.75
N GLY A 256 -13.07 23.60 24.44
CA GLY A 256 -14.38 23.90 25.05
C GLY A 256 -15.01 25.21 24.59
N GLY A 257 -14.43 25.87 23.59
CA GLY A 257 -14.89 27.16 23.06
C GLY A 257 -15.99 27.04 22.01
N LEU A 258 -16.49 28.21 21.61
CA LEU A 258 -17.28 28.36 20.40
C LEU A 258 -16.38 28.30 19.16
N CYS A 259 -16.99 27.98 18.03
CA CYS A 259 -16.32 27.93 16.75
C CYS A 259 -15.99 29.34 16.26
N GLN A 260 -16.94 30.28 16.31
CA GLN A 260 -16.82 31.65 15.80
C GLN A 260 -17.25 32.72 16.80
N GLU A 261 -17.72 32.33 17.99
CA GLU A 261 -18.24 33.23 19.03
C GLU A 261 -19.54 33.96 18.59
N GLY A 262 -20.31 33.31 17.73
CA GLY A 262 -21.62 33.78 17.25
C GLY A 262 -22.78 32.90 17.72
N ALA A 263 -23.98 33.18 17.21
CA ALA A 263 -25.12 32.28 17.37
C ALA A 263 -25.05 31.09 16.38
N THR A 264 -24.53 31.36 15.17
CA THR A 264 -24.37 30.39 14.09
C THR A 264 -22.97 30.49 13.49
N VAL A 265 -22.59 29.44 12.76
CA VAL A 265 -21.35 29.36 11.99
C VAL A 265 -21.64 28.67 10.66
N THR A 266 -21.07 29.19 9.57
CA THR A 266 -21.21 28.57 8.24
C THR A 266 -20.41 27.26 8.17
N LEU A 267 -20.86 26.33 7.35
CA LEU A 267 -20.17 25.05 7.15
C LEU A 267 -18.72 25.23 6.68
N LEU A 268 -18.47 26.20 5.80
CA LEU A 268 -17.12 26.57 5.38
C LEU A 268 -16.25 26.99 6.57
N THR A 269 -16.76 27.89 7.41
CA THR A 269 -16.01 28.37 8.58
C THR A 269 -15.78 27.24 9.57
N ALA A 270 -16.78 26.39 9.80
CA ALA A 270 -16.67 25.22 10.65
C ALA A 270 -15.63 24.21 10.13
N PHE A 271 -15.50 24.04 8.82
CA PHE A 271 -14.46 23.20 8.22
C PHE A 271 -13.07 23.79 8.42
N VAL A 272 -12.90 25.09 8.13
CA VAL A 272 -11.62 25.82 8.31
C VAL A 272 -11.17 25.80 9.77
N ARG A 273 -12.08 26.01 10.72
CA ARG A 273 -11.81 25.99 12.17
C ARG A 273 -11.87 24.58 12.78
N SER A 274 -12.15 23.57 11.98
CA SER A 274 -12.28 22.18 12.41
C SER A 274 -13.24 21.97 13.58
N CYS A 275 -14.41 22.59 13.56
CA CYS A 275 -15.36 22.56 14.66
C CYS A 275 -16.04 21.20 14.78
N ASN A 276 -16.00 20.61 15.97
CA ASN A 276 -16.46 19.23 16.20
C ASN A 276 -17.98 19.12 16.25
N THR A 277 -18.64 20.10 16.86
CA THR A 277 -20.09 20.11 17.07
C THR A 277 -20.84 20.16 15.73
N VAL A 278 -20.40 21.02 14.82
CA VAL A 278 -20.95 21.12 13.45
C VAL A 278 -20.81 19.81 12.68
N PHE A 279 -19.62 19.20 12.70
CA PHE A 279 -19.40 17.94 11.98
C PHE A 279 -20.08 16.74 12.64
N ALA A 280 -20.39 16.81 13.93
CA ALA A 280 -21.22 15.81 14.60
C ALA A 280 -22.68 15.90 14.12
N ASP A 281 -23.26 17.10 14.11
CA ASP A 281 -24.60 17.35 13.58
C ASP A 281 -24.70 16.93 12.10
N LEU A 282 -23.75 17.41 11.27
CA LEU A 282 -23.73 17.10 9.84
C LEU A 282 -23.66 15.58 9.57
N THR A 283 -22.88 14.84 10.35
CA THR A 283 -22.80 13.38 10.21
C THR A 283 -24.12 12.70 10.55
N LEU A 284 -24.87 13.21 11.55
CA LEU A 284 -26.19 12.68 11.90
C LEU A 284 -27.22 12.96 10.81
N ARG A 285 -27.22 14.15 10.23
CA ARG A 285 -28.08 14.51 9.09
C ARG A 285 -27.81 13.60 7.88
N LEU A 286 -26.54 13.40 7.54
CA LEU A 286 -26.12 12.47 6.48
C LEU A 286 -26.56 11.03 6.73
N GLY A 287 -26.50 10.57 7.99
CA GLY A 287 -26.91 9.22 8.36
C GLY A 287 -28.41 9.00 8.35
N ALA A 288 -29.20 10.04 8.64
CA ALA A 288 -30.66 9.99 8.61
C ALA A 288 -31.21 9.87 7.17
N GLU A 289 -30.53 10.45 6.18
CA GLU A 289 -31.01 10.47 4.80
C GLU A 289 -30.82 9.16 4.00
N ARG A 290 -30.22 8.10 4.56
CA ARG A 290 -29.93 6.84 3.84
C ARG A 290 -29.37 7.09 2.42
N SER A 291 -28.42 8.01 2.28
CA SER A 291 -27.76 8.26 0.99
C SER A 291 -27.10 6.98 0.47
N PRO A 292 -27.26 6.55 -0.79
CA PRO A 292 -26.62 5.35 -1.34
C PRO A 292 -25.09 5.37 -1.33
N SER A 293 -24.47 6.55 -1.28
CA SER A 293 -23.01 6.73 -1.24
C SER A 293 -22.43 6.50 0.16
N LEU A 294 -23.19 6.81 1.22
CA LEU A 294 -22.77 6.62 2.61
C LEU A 294 -22.59 5.15 2.99
N PRO A 295 -23.51 4.20 2.74
CA PRO A 295 -23.32 2.77 2.95
C PRO A 295 -22.17 2.18 2.16
N ARG A 296 -21.82 2.72 0.98
CA ARG A 296 -20.64 2.27 0.22
C ARG A 296 -19.34 2.77 0.85
N LEU A 297 -19.32 4.02 1.34
CA LEU A 297 -18.22 4.55 2.14
C LEU A 297 -18.12 3.85 3.51
N TRP A 298 -19.24 3.63 4.21
CA TRP A 298 -19.40 2.89 5.48
C TRP A 298 -19.02 1.40 5.35
N ALA A 299 -19.44 0.72 4.29
CA ALA A 299 -19.04 -0.66 3.98
C ALA A 299 -17.57 -0.73 3.55
N SER A 300 -17.06 0.27 2.83
CA SER A 300 -15.64 0.39 2.51
C SER A 300 -14.76 0.72 3.72
N THR A 301 -15.37 1.08 4.85
CA THR A 301 -14.75 1.30 6.18
C THR A 301 -14.85 0.11 7.13
N GLY A 302 -15.37 -1.04 6.68
CA GLY A 302 -15.26 -2.30 7.41
C GLY A 302 -16.06 -2.39 8.71
N THR A 303 -17.17 -1.65 8.85
CA THR A 303 -18.16 -1.99 9.88
C THR A 303 -18.88 -3.25 9.44
N SER A 304 -18.45 -4.43 9.91
CA SER A 304 -19.27 -5.62 9.82
C SER A 304 -20.58 -5.35 10.57
N ASP A 305 -21.71 -5.52 9.88
CA ASP A 305 -23.02 -5.62 10.50
C ASP A 305 -23.02 -6.77 11.51
N SER A 306 -22.68 -6.45 12.75
CA SER A 306 -22.95 -7.28 13.91
C SER A 306 -24.02 -6.61 14.78
N CYS A 307 -25.07 -6.06 14.17
CA CYS A 307 -26.35 -5.87 14.85
C CYS A 307 -27.27 -6.99 14.34
N GLY A 308 -27.20 -8.16 14.99
CA GLY A 308 -28.27 -9.16 14.85
C GLY A 308 -29.60 -8.55 15.31
N THR A 309 -30.62 -8.67 14.46
CA THR A 309 -32.10 -8.60 14.64
C THR A 309 -32.76 -7.98 15.89
N SER A 310 -32.10 -7.10 16.65
CA SER A 310 -32.60 -6.48 17.89
C SER A 310 -32.60 -4.95 17.76
N PRO A 311 -33.77 -4.27 17.72
CA PRO A 311 -33.85 -2.86 17.32
C PRO A 311 -33.48 -1.82 18.38
N ARG A 312 -32.90 -2.16 19.53
CA ARG A 312 -32.83 -1.21 20.67
C ARG A 312 -31.45 -0.84 21.23
N ARG A 313 -30.32 -1.28 20.65
CA ARG A 313 -28.98 -0.96 21.21
C ARG A 313 -27.86 -0.80 20.17
N CYS A 314 -28.08 -0.01 19.12
CA CYS A 314 -26.99 0.35 18.20
C CYS A 314 -26.98 1.87 17.97
N GLY A 315 -26.39 2.61 18.91
CA GLY A 315 -25.99 4.01 18.74
C GLY A 315 -24.57 4.17 19.28
N PRO A 316 -23.63 4.79 18.55
CA PRO A 316 -22.28 4.97 19.04
C PRO A 316 -22.27 6.04 20.15
N ARG A 317 -21.57 5.77 21.26
CA ARG A 317 -21.44 6.69 22.41
C ARG A 317 -20.56 7.93 22.11
N GLU A 318 -19.86 7.94 20.97
CA GLU A 318 -19.07 9.04 20.38
C GLU A 318 -19.03 8.86 18.85
N PRO A 319 -18.75 9.89 18.02
CA PRO A 319 -18.58 9.71 16.58
C PRO A 319 -17.44 8.71 16.33
N TRP A 320 -17.76 7.65 15.59
CA TRP A 320 -16.86 6.51 15.38
C TRP A 320 -15.48 6.89 14.79
N TRP A 321 -15.38 8.02 14.08
CA TRP A 321 -14.14 8.55 13.52
C TRP A 321 -13.14 9.10 14.58
N LYS A 322 -13.59 9.29 15.83
CA LYS A 322 -12.74 9.72 16.96
C LYS A 322 -12.18 8.55 17.79
N THR A 323 -12.86 7.41 17.84
CA THR A 323 -12.58 6.37 18.86
C THR A 323 -12.34 4.96 18.35
N ARG A 324 -12.69 4.61 17.11
CA ARG A 324 -12.52 3.23 16.61
C ARG A 324 -11.32 3.09 15.68
N ARG A 325 -10.50 2.06 15.92
CA ARG A 325 -9.53 1.54 14.96
C ARG A 325 -10.29 0.85 13.83
N LEU A 326 -10.21 1.37 12.61
CA LEU A 326 -10.91 0.84 11.44
C LEU A 326 -10.15 -0.36 10.86
N SER A 327 -10.69 -1.58 10.97
CA SER A 327 -10.17 -2.74 10.23
C SER A 327 -11.01 -3.03 8.98
N LEU A 328 -10.35 -3.04 7.81
CA LEU A 328 -10.92 -3.57 6.58
C LEU A 328 -10.70 -5.08 6.53
N ARG A 329 -11.78 -5.85 6.38
CA ARG A 329 -11.73 -7.20 5.81
C ARG A 329 -12.29 -7.12 4.40
N VAL A 330 -11.45 -7.38 3.40
CA VAL A 330 -11.88 -7.65 2.03
C VAL A 330 -11.63 -9.12 1.75
N VAL A 331 -12.66 -9.77 1.20
CA VAL A 331 -12.57 -11.08 0.59
C VAL A 331 -11.65 -10.96 -0.63
N SER A 332 -10.49 -11.62 -0.53
CA SER A 332 -9.45 -11.81 -1.56
C SER A 332 -8.88 -10.54 -2.21
N GLY A 333 -7.68 -10.12 -1.76
CA GLY A 333 -6.83 -9.14 -2.43
C GLY A 333 -6.56 -7.89 -1.59
N ASN A 334 -5.46 -7.89 -0.83
CA ASN A 334 -5.11 -6.95 0.23
C ASN A 334 -5.20 -5.45 -0.15
N ALA A 335 -6.03 -4.68 0.56
CA ALA A 335 -5.85 -3.23 0.75
C ALA A 335 -6.41 -2.77 2.11
N THR A 336 -5.52 -2.22 2.95
CA THR A 336 -5.69 -1.76 4.34
C THR A 336 -5.83 -0.22 4.43
N PHE A 337 -6.41 0.31 5.53
CA PHE A 337 -6.48 1.77 5.81
C PHE A 337 -5.16 2.28 6.41
N GLY A 338 -4.16 2.57 5.56
CA GLY A 338 -3.00 3.40 5.92
C GLY A 338 -3.16 4.84 5.41
N PRO A 339 -2.24 5.77 5.73
CA PRO A 339 -2.18 7.13 5.17
C PRO A 339 -2.47 7.22 3.66
N ARG A 340 -2.08 6.21 2.88
CA ARG A 340 -2.38 6.05 1.45
C ARG A 340 -3.88 6.13 1.11
N ARG A 341 -4.75 5.58 1.95
CA ARG A 341 -6.20 5.53 1.72
C ARG A 341 -6.90 6.85 2.06
N CYS A 342 -6.41 7.58 3.07
CA CYS A 342 -6.88 8.93 3.37
C CYS A 342 -6.58 9.89 2.21
N ILE A 343 -5.39 9.79 1.61
CA ILE A 343 -5.03 10.63 0.47
C ILE A 343 -5.81 10.21 -0.79
N TRP A 344 -6.01 8.91 -1.04
CA TRP A 344 -6.80 8.47 -2.20
C TRP A 344 -8.29 8.89 -2.11
N GLN A 345 -8.89 8.83 -0.91
CA GLN A 345 -10.24 9.37 -0.69
C GLN A 345 -10.29 10.88 -0.92
N TRP A 346 -9.26 11.63 -0.50
CA TRP A 346 -9.14 13.06 -0.79
C TRP A 346 -9.06 13.34 -2.30
N LEU A 347 -8.28 12.55 -3.05
CA LEU A 347 -8.16 12.70 -4.50
C LEU A 347 -9.44 12.34 -5.26
N SER A 348 -10.15 11.30 -4.81
CA SER A 348 -11.38 10.86 -5.46
C SER A 348 -12.46 11.95 -5.53
N GLN A 349 -12.36 12.96 -4.67
CA GLN A 349 -13.32 14.06 -4.56
C GLN A 349 -12.91 15.28 -5.39
N ARG A 350 -11.72 15.28 -6.01
CA ARG A 350 -11.20 16.38 -6.85
C ARG A 350 -11.43 16.15 -8.35
N TRP A 351 -11.96 14.98 -8.73
CA TRP A 351 -12.20 14.63 -10.12
C TRP A 351 -13.65 14.92 -10.52
N PRO A 352 -13.89 15.56 -11.68
CA PRO A 352 -15.23 15.66 -12.24
C PRO A 352 -15.82 14.25 -12.44
N THR A 353 -17.14 14.15 -12.28
CA THR A 353 -17.99 12.94 -12.20
C THR A 353 -17.86 11.91 -13.34
N THR A 354 -16.96 12.12 -14.30
CA THR A 354 -16.75 11.25 -15.47
C THR A 354 -15.42 10.48 -15.46
N ALA A 355 -14.53 10.67 -14.48
CA ALA A 355 -13.28 9.90 -14.41
C ALA A 355 -12.95 9.44 -12.99
N SER A 356 -12.71 8.14 -12.82
CA SER A 356 -12.21 7.58 -11.57
C SER A 356 -10.80 8.09 -11.28
N PRO A 357 -10.46 8.41 -10.01
CA PRO A 357 -9.09 8.75 -9.65
C PRO A 357 -8.14 7.59 -9.99
N PRO A 358 -6.91 7.88 -10.42
CA PRO A 358 -5.92 6.85 -10.71
C PRO A 358 -5.56 6.07 -9.44
N SER A 359 -5.50 4.74 -9.52
CA SER A 359 -5.07 3.87 -8.41
C SER A 359 -3.63 4.19 -8.00
N PRO A 360 -3.26 4.08 -6.70
CA PRO A 360 -1.90 4.32 -6.28
C PRO A 360 -0.94 3.32 -6.92
N THR A 361 0.09 3.79 -7.63
CA THR A 361 1.03 2.93 -8.37
C THR A 361 2.45 3.08 -7.85
N TRP A 362 3.11 1.94 -7.64
CA TRP A 362 4.50 1.85 -7.16
C TRP A 362 5.53 1.68 -8.28
N SER A 363 5.13 1.24 -9.47
CA SER A 363 6.05 0.89 -10.57
C SER A 363 5.53 1.44 -11.89
N ARG A 364 6.45 1.84 -12.78
CA ARG A 364 6.11 2.35 -14.11
C ARG A 364 6.41 1.36 -15.24
N GLU A 365 7.49 0.57 -15.15
CA GLU A 365 7.88 -0.41 -16.17
C GLU A 365 8.87 -1.47 -15.64
N SER A 366 8.88 -2.66 -16.26
CA SER A 366 9.91 -3.68 -16.06
C SER A 366 10.79 -3.74 -17.32
N SER A 367 12.04 -3.30 -17.22
CA SER A 367 12.98 -3.26 -18.34
C SER A 367 14.12 -4.25 -18.14
N THR A 368 14.56 -4.90 -19.20
CA THR A 368 15.78 -5.72 -19.18
C THR A 368 17.00 -4.81 -19.32
N PRO A 369 18.03 -4.92 -18.46
CA PRO A 369 19.20 -4.04 -18.57
C PRO A 369 20.04 -4.46 -19.78
N THR A 370 20.11 -3.59 -20.79
CA THR A 370 21.11 -3.66 -21.86
C THR A 370 22.46 -3.24 -21.31
N ALA A 371 23.35 -4.20 -21.08
CA ALA A 371 24.76 -3.92 -20.87
C ALA A 371 25.40 -3.50 -22.21
N GLY A 372 25.85 -2.25 -22.30
CA GLY A 372 26.69 -1.72 -23.39
C GLY A 372 27.81 -0.86 -22.80
N PRO A 373 29.01 -0.83 -23.41
CA PRO A 373 30.24 -0.42 -22.76
C PRO A 373 30.36 1.10 -22.59
N SER A 374 31.13 1.46 -21.56
CA SER A 374 31.65 2.78 -21.21
C SER A 374 31.92 3.73 -22.39
N ASN A 375 31.34 4.93 -22.33
CA ASN A 375 32.00 6.19 -22.72
C ASN A 375 31.33 7.37 -22.00
N PRO A 376 32.09 8.36 -21.48
CA PRO A 376 31.51 9.49 -20.78
C PRO A 376 31.08 10.57 -21.78
N PRO A 377 29.87 11.15 -21.69
CA PRO A 377 29.59 12.38 -22.42
C PRO A 377 30.11 13.58 -21.63
N SER A 378 30.98 14.36 -22.27
CA SER A 378 31.39 15.71 -21.86
C SER A 378 30.22 16.70 -21.96
N PRO A 379 30.29 17.89 -21.33
CA PRO A 379 29.13 18.69 -21.00
C PRO A 379 28.69 19.58 -22.17
N ALA A 380 27.47 19.39 -22.64
CA ALA A 380 26.81 20.31 -23.56
C ALA A 380 25.50 20.82 -22.93
N SER A 381 25.63 22.02 -22.40
CA SER A 381 24.62 23.02 -22.06
C SER A 381 23.26 22.89 -22.75
N TRP A 382 22.21 22.69 -21.93
CA TRP A 382 20.89 23.29 -22.16
C TRP A 382 20.43 23.95 -20.86
N VAL A 383 20.91 25.19 -20.66
CA VAL A 383 20.40 26.08 -19.62
C VAL A 383 19.11 26.70 -20.17
N VAL A 384 17.97 26.29 -19.63
CA VAL A 384 16.73 27.08 -19.71
C VAL A 384 16.63 27.86 -18.39
N PRO A 385 16.76 29.20 -18.39
CA PRO A 385 16.80 29.97 -17.16
C PRO A 385 15.42 30.02 -16.51
N TRP A 386 15.27 29.34 -15.38
CA TRP A 386 14.17 29.52 -14.45
C TRP A 386 14.31 30.89 -13.75
N ARG A 387 13.45 31.85 -14.09
CA ARG A 387 13.36 33.14 -13.39
C ARG A 387 12.53 32.97 -12.11
N PRO A 388 13.08 33.23 -10.91
CA PRO A 388 12.28 33.25 -9.69
C PRO A 388 11.42 34.53 -9.67
N ARG A 389 10.09 34.38 -9.60
CA ARG A 389 9.21 35.49 -9.18
C ARG A 389 9.47 35.76 -7.69
N ARG A 390 9.97 36.95 -7.37
CA ARG A 390 10.19 37.44 -5.99
C ARG A 390 8.88 37.45 -5.19
N PRO A 391 8.93 37.23 -3.87
CA PRO A 391 7.76 37.32 -3.01
C PRO A 391 7.29 38.78 -2.87
N ARG A 392 5.98 39.02 -3.00
CA ARG A 392 5.36 40.28 -2.58
C ARG A 392 5.39 40.32 -1.06
N SER A 393 6.08 41.34 -0.54
CA SER A 393 6.10 41.75 0.85
C SER A 393 4.69 42.02 1.37
N TRP A 394 4.29 41.36 2.45
CA TRP A 394 3.25 41.87 3.34
C TRP A 394 3.93 42.83 4.33
N ARG A 395 3.59 44.12 4.25
CA ARG A 395 3.90 45.10 5.27
C ARG A 395 2.59 45.52 5.94
N ARG A 396 2.62 45.37 7.26
CA ARG A 396 1.74 45.87 8.33
C ARG A 396 0.33 45.30 8.39
#